data_AF-A0A8C4UI64-F1
#
_entry.id   AF-A0A8C4UI64-F1
#
_cell.length_a   1.000
_cell.length_b   1.000
_cell.length_c   1.000
_cell.angle_alpha   90.00
_cell.angle_beta   90.00
_cell.angle_gamma   90.00
#
_symmetry.space_group_name_H-M   'P 1'
#
loop_
_entity.id
_entity.type
_entity.pdbx_description
1 polymer ?
#
loop_
_entity_poly.entity_id
_entity_poly.type
_entity_poly.pdbx_seq_one_letter_code
_entity_poly.pdbx_strand_id
1 'polypeptide(L)'
;MALSGVRVLELAGLAPAPLCGMILADFGAWVVRVDRAPRSAVATDVQGRGKRSLALNLKRPPGAAALRRLCCGADVLIEPFRHGVMEELGLGPEILLQENPRLIYARLTGFGQTGKYARSAGHDINYLALSGVLSKLGRKNENPYAPINLLADFAGGGVMCALGIITALYERTKSGKGQIVDASMVEGVAYLSSFLWKSQNLGLWNRPRGENLLDGGAPFYETYKTSDGKYMAVGAIEPQFYEQLINGLGLGSHELPSQLSFSDWPEMKKKFASIFAQKTQAEWCSIFDGLGGALGYMTGAVDWGQTVLGYSLPSEFQVIFFFAALVFLICLTLHLRSIPEVPLRDENEETKFLLEVTESYKYSSIEEEIKNGYLKSTCTEIKAAAKPGNCTVTACTEDQKRMTLKSLLKTLLSMPSHYRYLCVSHLLGWMAFLSNMLFFTDFMGQVVYQGSPYAPHNSTLYLTYKTGVEVGCWGLCVNAISSSVYSYLQKILLPYVGLKGLYFIGYLLFGLSTGLIGLFPNVFSTLALCSLFGVMSSTLYTVPFHLIAEYHREEENLKLQDGEQTGDQGRGKGIDCAALTCMVQLAQIILGIGLGLLVSIAGSAITVISASTVALIGCCFVAFCVRYVD
;
A
#
# COMPACT_ATOMS: atom_id res chain seq x y z
N MET A 1 -11.62 -9.59 14.99
CA MET A 1 -12.52 -9.38 13.82
C MET A 1 -13.61 -8.39 14.22
N ALA A 2 -14.03 -7.51 13.30
CA ALA A 2 -14.83 -6.32 13.60
C ALA A 2 -16.26 -6.61 14.14
N LEU A 3 -16.87 -7.74 13.76
CA LEU A 3 -18.20 -8.15 14.19
C LEU A 3 -18.18 -9.26 15.25
N SER A 4 -17.04 -9.46 15.92
CA SER A 4 -16.92 -10.44 17.00
C SER A 4 -17.95 -10.19 18.09
N GLY A 5 -18.73 -11.23 18.42
CA GLY A 5 -19.80 -11.17 19.43
C GLY A 5 -21.18 -10.84 18.88
N VAL A 6 -21.31 -10.42 17.62
CA VAL A 6 -22.61 -10.21 16.97
C VAL A 6 -23.24 -11.55 16.61
N ARG A 7 -24.50 -11.77 17.02
CA ARG A 7 -25.24 -13.01 16.74
C ARG A 7 -26.24 -12.80 15.61
N VAL A 8 -26.11 -13.57 14.54
CA VAL A 8 -26.93 -13.44 13.33
C VAL A 8 -27.70 -14.73 13.08
N LEU A 9 -29.01 -14.60 12.89
CA LEU A 9 -29.87 -15.66 12.36
C LEU A 9 -30.13 -15.38 10.88
N GLU A 10 -29.78 -16.32 10.02
CA GLU A 10 -30.01 -16.23 8.58
C GLU A 10 -31.07 -17.25 8.18
N LEU A 11 -32.23 -16.83 7.71
CA LEU A 11 -33.20 -17.77 7.14
C LEU A 11 -32.73 -18.21 5.75
N ALA A 12 -32.72 -19.52 5.51
CA ALA A 12 -32.20 -20.08 4.28
C ALA A 12 -32.90 -19.49 3.05
N GLY A 13 -32.08 -18.92 2.16
CA GLY A 13 -32.47 -18.37 0.87
C GLY A 13 -31.46 -18.71 -0.22
N LEU A 14 -31.62 -18.07 -1.37
CA LEU A 14 -30.70 -18.20 -2.49
C LEU A 14 -29.78 -16.97 -2.56
N ALA A 15 -28.68 -17.11 -3.32
CA ALA A 15 -27.71 -16.09 -3.74
C ALA A 15 -27.50 -14.86 -2.81
N PRO A 16 -28.38 -13.83 -2.81
CA PRO A 16 -28.24 -12.64 -1.97
C PRO A 16 -28.10 -12.91 -0.46
N ALA A 17 -28.94 -13.77 0.12
CA ALA A 17 -28.94 -14.02 1.56
C ALA A 17 -27.72 -14.82 2.05
N PRO A 18 -27.33 -15.92 1.38
CA PRO A 18 -26.07 -16.58 1.65
C PRO A 18 -24.86 -15.65 1.54
N LEU A 19 -24.81 -14.75 0.55
CA LEU A 19 -23.72 -13.78 0.46
C LEU A 19 -23.72 -12.82 1.67
N CYS A 20 -24.88 -12.24 2.01
CA CYS A 20 -25.02 -11.31 3.13
C CYS A 20 -24.53 -11.94 4.45
N GLY A 21 -25.03 -13.14 4.77
CA GLY A 21 -24.57 -13.85 5.96
C GLY A 21 -23.10 -14.27 5.91
N MET A 22 -22.56 -14.58 4.71
CA MET A 22 -21.14 -14.93 4.55
C MET A 22 -20.25 -13.72 4.83
N ILE A 23 -20.60 -12.54 4.33
CA ILE A 23 -19.88 -11.29 4.61
C ILE A 23 -19.82 -11.06 6.13
N LEU A 24 -20.95 -11.14 6.82
CA LEU A 24 -20.98 -10.93 8.27
C LEU A 24 -20.13 -11.97 9.02
N ALA A 25 -20.18 -13.24 8.62
CA ALA A 25 -19.34 -14.30 9.20
C ALA A 25 -17.85 -14.05 8.94
N ASP A 26 -17.48 -13.68 7.72
CA ASP A 26 -16.11 -13.36 7.33
C ASP A 26 -15.55 -12.18 8.14
N PHE A 27 -16.40 -11.24 8.60
CA PHE A 27 -16.03 -10.16 9.51
C PHE A 27 -16.16 -10.50 11.01
N GLY A 28 -16.42 -11.77 11.35
CA GLY A 28 -16.36 -12.30 12.71
C GLY A 28 -17.71 -12.47 13.44
N ALA A 29 -18.84 -12.23 12.77
CA ALA A 29 -20.14 -12.47 13.38
C ALA A 29 -20.41 -13.97 13.56
N TRP A 30 -21.15 -14.32 14.60
CA TRP A 30 -21.64 -15.68 14.82
C TRP A 30 -22.93 -15.91 14.05
N VAL A 31 -22.82 -16.52 12.87
CA VAL A 31 -23.95 -16.71 11.94
C VAL A 31 -24.50 -18.13 12.03
N VAL A 32 -25.81 -18.25 12.29
CA VAL A 32 -26.57 -19.50 12.26
C VAL A 32 -27.60 -19.43 11.14
N ARG A 33 -27.43 -20.27 10.12
CA ARG A 33 -28.42 -20.45 9.06
C ARG A 33 -29.54 -21.40 9.51
N VAL A 34 -30.78 -20.96 9.37
CA VAL A 34 -31.99 -21.73 9.64
C VAL A 34 -32.49 -22.33 8.33
N ASP A 35 -32.19 -23.61 8.13
CA ASP A 35 -32.62 -24.41 6.99
C ASP A 35 -34.06 -24.90 7.15
N ARG A 36 -34.76 -25.06 6.02
CA ARG A 36 -36.11 -25.66 6.00
C ARG A 36 -36.02 -27.17 6.25
N ALA A 37 -36.88 -27.69 7.13
CA ALA A 37 -37.04 -29.13 7.37
C ALA A 37 -38.31 -29.69 6.68
N PRO A 38 -38.24 -30.82 5.94
CA PRO A 38 -37.04 -31.63 5.68
C PRO A 38 -36.06 -30.95 4.71
N ARG A 39 -34.76 -31.21 4.91
CA ARG A 39 -33.67 -30.63 4.11
C ARG A 39 -33.77 -31.15 2.67
N SER A 40 -33.86 -30.25 1.70
CA SER A 40 -33.82 -30.64 0.28
C SER A 40 -32.44 -31.24 -0.04
N ALA A 41 -32.42 -32.39 -0.71
CA ALA A 41 -31.22 -33.17 -1.01
C ALA A 41 -30.25 -32.50 -2.02
N VAL A 42 -30.60 -31.34 -2.60
CA VAL A 42 -29.97 -30.82 -3.83
C VAL A 42 -29.19 -29.50 -3.64
N ALA A 43 -29.11 -28.92 -2.44
CA ALA A 43 -28.41 -27.64 -2.26
C ALA A 43 -26.93 -27.84 -1.89
N THR A 44 -26.03 -27.83 -2.87
CA THR A 44 -24.59 -27.68 -2.64
C THR A 44 -24.32 -26.28 -2.10
N ASP A 45 -23.96 -26.20 -0.82
CA ASP A 45 -23.80 -24.93 -0.11
C ASP A 45 -22.42 -24.30 -0.37
N VAL A 46 -22.29 -23.56 -1.47
CA VAL A 46 -21.03 -22.93 -1.87
C VAL A 46 -20.71 -21.62 -1.12
N GLN A 47 -21.65 -21.09 -0.33
CA GLN A 47 -21.51 -19.84 0.44
C GLN A 47 -21.80 -20.06 1.94
N GLY A 48 -21.64 -21.30 2.42
CA GLY A 48 -21.87 -21.69 3.81
C GLY A 48 -20.67 -21.49 4.74
N ARG A 49 -19.51 -21.06 4.20
CA ARG A 49 -18.27 -20.94 4.98
C ARG A 49 -18.48 -20.01 6.19
N GLY A 50 -17.90 -20.38 7.33
CA GLY A 50 -18.00 -19.60 8.57
C GLY A 50 -19.35 -19.67 9.28
N LYS A 51 -20.35 -20.37 8.72
CA LYS A 51 -21.71 -20.45 9.29
C LYS A 51 -21.97 -21.78 10.00
N ARG A 52 -22.88 -21.74 10.97
CA ARG A 52 -23.52 -22.93 11.55
C ARG A 52 -24.90 -23.12 10.91
N SER A 53 -25.45 -24.33 10.97
CA SER A 53 -26.77 -24.65 10.40
C SER A 53 -27.68 -25.28 11.47
N LEU A 54 -28.96 -24.91 11.45
CA LEU A 54 -30.04 -25.46 12.24
C LEU A 54 -31.23 -25.70 11.31
N ALA A 55 -31.90 -26.85 11.39
CA ALA A 55 -33.08 -27.11 10.57
C ALA A 55 -34.37 -26.90 11.38
N LEU A 56 -35.28 -26.05 10.89
CA LEU A 56 -36.59 -25.79 11.50
C LEU A 56 -37.71 -25.86 10.45
N ASN A 57 -38.85 -26.44 10.82
CA ASN A 57 -40.08 -26.32 10.03
C ASN A 57 -40.92 -25.16 10.57
N LEU A 58 -40.73 -23.98 9.99
CA LEU A 58 -41.40 -22.75 10.41
C LEU A 58 -42.92 -22.77 10.19
N LYS A 59 -43.45 -23.67 9.35
CA LYS A 59 -44.90 -23.83 9.15
C LYS A 59 -45.60 -24.51 10.33
N ARG A 60 -44.86 -25.14 11.24
CA ARG A 60 -45.42 -25.73 12.46
C ARG A 60 -45.29 -24.72 13.61
N PRO A 61 -46.33 -24.53 14.44
CA PRO A 61 -46.25 -23.61 15.58
C PRO A 61 -45.02 -23.80 16.48
N PRO A 62 -44.57 -25.04 16.79
CA PRO A 62 -43.32 -25.23 17.55
C PRO A 62 -42.06 -24.73 16.84
N GLY A 63 -42.00 -24.82 15.51
CA GLY A 63 -40.86 -24.34 14.73
C GLY A 63 -40.79 -22.81 14.67
N ALA A 64 -41.94 -22.16 14.47
CA ALA A 64 -42.05 -20.71 14.57
C ALA A 64 -41.70 -20.22 15.98
N ALA A 65 -42.23 -20.86 17.03
CA ALA A 65 -41.91 -20.54 18.43
C ALA A 65 -40.40 -20.72 18.75
N ALA A 66 -39.75 -21.74 18.18
CA ALA A 66 -38.31 -21.93 18.34
C ALA A 66 -37.50 -20.79 17.70
N LEU A 67 -37.83 -20.38 16.47
CA LEU A 67 -37.16 -19.24 15.83
C LEU A 67 -37.38 -17.95 16.62
N ARG A 68 -38.63 -17.69 17.05
CA ARG A 68 -38.98 -16.53 17.88
C ARG A 68 -38.11 -16.45 19.14
N ARG A 69 -37.94 -17.56 19.86
CA ARG A 69 -37.05 -17.65 21.03
C ARG A 69 -35.58 -17.40 20.69
N LEU A 70 -35.09 -17.87 19.54
CA LEU A 70 -33.73 -17.57 19.10
C LEU A 70 -33.55 -16.07 18.81
N CYS A 71 -34.56 -15.42 18.21
CA CYS A 71 -34.54 -13.98 17.94
C CYS A 71 -34.48 -13.13 19.22
N CYS A 72 -34.97 -13.62 20.36
CA CYS A 72 -34.82 -12.92 21.65
C CYS A 72 -33.35 -12.71 22.06
N GLY A 73 -32.45 -13.59 21.62
CA GLY A 73 -31.02 -13.54 21.96
C GLY A 73 -30.10 -13.20 20.79
N ALA A 74 -30.67 -12.82 19.64
CA ALA A 74 -29.95 -12.47 18.43
C ALA A 74 -29.82 -10.95 18.26
N ASP A 75 -28.78 -10.53 17.55
CA ASP A 75 -28.59 -9.13 17.16
C ASP A 75 -29.22 -8.83 15.81
N VAL A 76 -29.20 -9.80 14.90
CA VAL A 76 -29.65 -9.64 13.51
C VAL A 76 -30.47 -10.85 13.09
N LEU A 77 -31.57 -10.62 12.39
CA LEU A 77 -32.31 -11.61 11.62
C LEU A 77 -32.26 -11.21 10.13
N ILE A 78 -31.80 -12.10 9.27
CA ILE A 78 -31.82 -11.93 7.81
C ILE A 78 -32.90 -12.84 7.25
N GLU A 79 -33.89 -12.26 6.56
CA GLU A 79 -34.94 -13.02 5.89
C GLU A 79 -35.07 -12.61 4.42
N PRO A 80 -35.07 -13.60 3.49
CA PRO A 80 -35.17 -13.33 2.05
C PRO A 80 -36.53 -13.69 1.45
N PHE A 81 -37.61 -13.64 2.25
CA PHE A 81 -38.93 -14.06 1.79
C PHE A 81 -39.72 -12.89 1.20
N ARG A 82 -40.77 -13.23 0.45
CA ARG A 82 -41.66 -12.22 -0.12
C ARG A 82 -42.40 -11.49 1.01
N HIS A 83 -42.79 -10.26 0.73
CA HIS A 83 -43.63 -9.47 1.61
C HIS A 83 -44.86 -10.28 2.09
N GLY A 84 -45.11 -10.29 3.40
CA GLY A 84 -46.23 -10.97 4.04
C GLY A 84 -45.92 -12.38 4.55
N VAL A 85 -44.88 -13.06 4.05
CA VAL A 85 -44.60 -14.46 4.44
C VAL A 85 -44.25 -14.57 5.92
N MET A 86 -43.44 -13.63 6.45
CA MET A 86 -43.04 -13.68 7.86
C MET A 86 -44.19 -13.28 8.79
N GLU A 87 -45.05 -12.37 8.35
CA GLU A 87 -46.28 -11.98 9.04
C GLU A 87 -47.26 -13.16 9.14
N GLU A 88 -47.48 -13.90 8.06
CA GLU A 88 -48.31 -15.12 8.05
C GLU A 88 -47.78 -16.21 8.99
N LEU A 89 -46.46 -16.27 9.18
CA LEU A 89 -45.81 -17.19 10.11
C LEU A 89 -45.79 -16.70 11.57
N GLY A 90 -46.33 -15.50 11.85
CA GLY A 90 -46.29 -14.88 13.18
C GLY A 90 -44.88 -14.46 13.62
N LEU A 91 -44.00 -14.23 12.65
CA LEU A 91 -42.58 -13.90 12.83
C LEU A 91 -42.22 -12.55 12.17
N GLY A 92 -43.22 -11.71 11.90
CA GLY A 92 -43.04 -10.37 11.35
C GLY A 92 -42.29 -9.42 12.30
N PRO A 93 -41.77 -8.29 11.78
CA PRO A 93 -40.94 -7.36 12.51
C PRO A 93 -41.67 -6.72 13.68
N GLU A 94 -42.97 -6.41 13.56
CA GLU A 94 -43.76 -5.84 14.65
C GLU A 94 -43.74 -6.72 15.90
N ILE A 95 -43.93 -8.04 15.72
CA ILE A 95 -43.95 -9.01 16.81
C ILE A 95 -42.54 -9.19 17.37
N LEU A 96 -41.54 -9.40 16.50
CA LEU A 96 -40.18 -9.71 16.97
C LEU A 96 -39.48 -8.49 17.60
N LEU A 97 -39.77 -7.27 17.15
CA LEU A 97 -39.22 -6.04 17.75
C LEU A 97 -39.88 -5.69 19.07
N GLN A 98 -41.14 -6.08 19.30
CA GLN A 98 -41.76 -5.97 20.62
C GLN A 98 -41.05 -6.84 21.67
N GLU A 99 -40.61 -8.04 21.27
CA GLU A 99 -39.91 -8.97 22.17
C GLU A 99 -38.41 -8.71 22.30
N ASN A 100 -37.78 -8.28 21.21
CA ASN A 100 -36.40 -7.86 21.19
C ASN A 100 -36.28 -6.47 20.52
N PRO A 101 -36.44 -5.39 21.30
CA PRO A 101 -36.33 -4.02 20.77
C PRO A 101 -34.94 -3.67 20.24
N ARG A 102 -33.93 -4.52 20.45
CA ARG A 102 -32.55 -4.37 19.94
C ARG A 102 -32.31 -5.11 18.63
N LEU A 103 -33.26 -5.92 18.16
CA LEU A 103 -33.10 -6.74 16.96
C LEU A 103 -33.00 -5.89 15.70
N ILE A 104 -32.02 -6.19 14.86
CA ILE A 104 -31.97 -5.66 13.50
C ILE A 104 -32.66 -6.66 12.59
N TYR A 105 -33.83 -6.28 12.09
CA TYR A 105 -34.63 -7.12 11.21
C TYR A 105 -34.34 -6.75 9.76
N ALA A 106 -33.50 -7.55 9.10
CA ALA A 106 -33.10 -7.33 7.71
C ALA A 106 -33.98 -8.12 6.74
N ARG A 107 -34.73 -7.39 5.91
CA ARG A 107 -35.54 -7.92 4.81
C ARG A 107 -34.76 -7.79 3.52
N LEU A 108 -34.39 -8.92 2.92
CA LEU A 108 -33.58 -8.94 1.70
C LEU A 108 -34.41 -9.46 0.53
N THR A 109 -35.03 -8.53 -0.22
CA THR A 109 -36.00 -8.87 -1.26
C THR A 109 -35.62 -8.29 -2.61
N GLY A 110 -36.27 -8.78 -3.67
CA GLY A 110 -36.07 -8.23 -5.00
C GLY A 110 -36.63 -6.82 -5.16
N PHE A 111 -37.93 -6.66 -4.90
CA PHE A 111 -38.70 -5.45 -5.18
C PHE A 111 -38.95 -4.54 -3.96
N GLY A 112 -38.50 -4.93 -2.77
CA GLY A 112 -38.79 -4.20 -1.52
C GLY A 112 -40.13 -4.60 -0.90
N GLN A 113 -40.46 -4.01 0.25
CA GLN A 113 -41.68 -4.34 1.00
C GLN A 113 -42.91 -3.55 0.55
N THR A 114 -42.75 -2.54 -0.29
CA THR A 114 -43.84 -1.65 -0.72
C THR A 114 -43.96 -1.57 -2.24
N GLY A 115 -45.07 -1.00 -2.72
CA GLY A 115 -45.33 -0.82 -4.16
C GLY A 115 -45.94 -2.04 -4.86
N LYS A 116 -46.28 -1.85 -6.14
CA LYS A 116 -47.07 -2.82 -6.93
C LYS A 116 -46.40 -4.18 -7.14
N TYR A 117 -45.08 -4.26 -6.98
CA TYR A 117 -44.30 -5.49 -7.21
C TYR A 117 -43.84 -6.19 -5.93
N ALA A 118 -44.16 -5.69 -4.74
CA ALA A 118 -43.70 -6.25 -3.46
C ALA A 118 -44.04 -7.75 -3.27
N ARG A 119 -45.15 -8.21 -3.87
CA ARG A 119 -45.61 -9.61 -3.83
C ARG A 119 -45.21 -10.42 -5.06
N SER A 120 -44.60 -9.80 -6.06
CA SER A 120 -44.26 -10.43 -7.33
C SER A 120 -43.06 -11.37 -7.20
N ALA A 121 -43.05 -12.41 -8.03
CA ALA A 121 -41.88 -13.26 -8.22
C ALA A 121 -40.85 -12.56 -9.13
N GLY A 122 -39.58 -12.86 -8.92
CA GLY A 122 -38.50 -12.40 -9.80
C GLY A 122 -37.18 -13.09 -9.47
N HIS A 123 -36.21 -12.85 -10.35
CA HIS A 123 -34.79 -13.16 -10.18
C HIS A 123 -33.95 -11.95 -10.57
N ASP A 124 -32.64 -12.02 -10.38
CA ASP A 124 -31.66 -10.96 -10.65
C ASP A 124 -32.01 -10.10 -11.88
N ILE A 125 -32.19 -10.74 -13.04
CA ILE A 125 -32.46 -10.06 -14.30
C ILE A 125 -33.74 -9.19 -14.28
N ASN A 126 -34.78 -9.59 -13.55
CA ASN A 126 -36.01 -8.81 -13.42
C ASN A 126 -35.79 -7.55 -12.58
N TYR A 127 -35.02 -7.67 -11.50
CA TYR A 127 -34.68 -6.57 -10.61
C TYR A 127 -33.74 -5.58 -11.31
N LEU A 128 -32.75 -6.12 -12.02
CA LEU A 128 -31.82 -5.37 -12.86
C LEU A 128 -32.56 -4.63 -13.98
N ALA A 129 -33.57 -5.25 -14.59
CA ALA A 129 -34.44 -4.59 -15.58
C ALA A 129 -35.21 -3.41 -14.98
N LEU A 130 -35.83 -3.61 -13.81
CA LEU A 130 -36.65 -2.57 -13.18
C LEU A 130 -35.82 -1.41 -12.62
N SER A 131 -34.55 -1.65 -12.23
CA SER A 131 -33.60 -0.60 -11.87
C SER A 131 -33.22 0.32 -13.05
N GLY A 132 -33.55 -0.06 -14.28
CA GLY A 132 -33.16 0.62 -15.51
C GLY A 132 -31.75 0.27 -16.02
N VAL A 133 -30.90 -0.30 -15.17
CA VAL A 133 -29.49 -0.57 -15.52
C VAL A 133 -29.35 -1.63 -16.61
N LEU A 134 -30.21 -2.65 -16.64
CA LEU A 134 -30.14 -3.68 -17.70
C LEU A 134 -30.16 -3.06 -19.11
N SER A 135 -30.97 -2.01 -19.30
CA SER A 135 -31.12 -1.34 -20.60
C SER A 135 -29.82 -0.73 -21.14
N LYS A 136 -28.82 -0.51 -20.27
CA LYS A 136 -27.52 0.08 -20.57
C LYS A 136 -26.41 -0.94 -20.77
N LEU A 137 -26.64 -2.22 -20.47
CA LEU A 137 -25.63 -3.27 -20.56
C LEU A 137 -25.74 -4.06 -21.87
N GLY A 138 -24.63 -4.25 -22.56
CA GLY A 138 -24.55 -5.01 -23.82
C GLY A 138 -24.19 -4.14 -25.02
N ARG A 139 -24.06 -4.76 -26.19
CA ARG A 139 -23.65 -4.08 -27.42
C ARG A 139 -24.79 -3.25 -28.03
N LYS A 140 -24.40 -2.31 -28.89
CA LYS A 140 -25.31 -1.62 -29.80
C LYS A 140 -26.01 -2.64 -30.69
N ASN A 141 -27.32 -2.46 -30.90
CA ASN A 141 -28.18 -3.33 -31.74
C ASN A 141 -28.29 -4.81 -31.31
N GLU A 142 -27.78 -5.17 -30.14
CA GLU A 142 -27.99 -6.49 -29.54
C GLU A 142 -28.98 -6.39 -28.38
N ASN A 143 -29.48 -7.55 -27.91
CA ASN A 143 -30.29 -7.60 -26.69
C ASN A 143 -29.50 -7.10 -25.48
N PRO A 144 -30.15 -6.47 -24.48
CA PRO A 144 -29.52 -6.19 -23.21
C PRO A 144 -28.86 -7.43 -22.60
N TYR A 145 -27.64 -7.27 -22.08
CA TYR A 145 -26.84 -8.36 -21.52
C TYR A 145 -26.88 -8.33 -19.99
N ALA A 146 -27.33 -9.41 -19.37
CA ALA A 146 -27.31 -9.57 -17.92
C ALA A 146 -25.95 -10.14 -17.47
N PRO A 147 -25.19 -9.46 -16.58
CA PRO A 147 -23.89 -9.91 -16.10
C PRO A 147 -24.03 -10.99 -15.03
N ILE A 148 -24.51 -12.17 -15.46
CA ILE A 148 -24.84 -13.31 -14.61
C ILE A 148 -25.87 -12.89 -13.55
N ASN A 149 -25.50 -12.92 -12.27
CA ASN A 149 -26.27 -12.38 -11.15
C ASN A 149 -25.38 -11.56 -10.19
N LEU A 150 -24.31 -10.95 -10.72
CA LEU A 150 -23.37 -10.19 -9.90
C LEU A 150 -23.94 -8.84 -9.44
N LEU A 151 -24.82 -8.24 -10.23
CA LEU A 151 -25.30 -6.89 -9.97
C LEU A 151 -26.47 -6.84 -8.99
N ALA A 152 -27.57 -7.55 -9.23
CA ALA A 152 -28.76 -7.40 -8.38
C ALA A 152 -28.71 -8.31 -7.16
N ASP A 153 -28.49 -9.61 -7.34
CA ASP A 153 -28.42 -10.56 -6.22
C ASP A 153 -27.26 -10.21 -5.28
N PHE A 154 -26.06 -9.97 -5.81
CA PHE A 154 -24.87 -9.78 -4.98
C PHE A 154 -24.61 -8.32 -4.62
N ALA A 155 -24.23 -7.48 -5.58
CA ALA A 155 -23.83 -6.11 -5.28
C ALA A 155 -24.99 -5.27 -4.72
N GLY A 156 -26.12 -5.21 -5.43
CA GLY A 156 -27.30 -4.44 -5.05
C GLY A 156 -28.14 -5.08 -3.95
N GLY A 157 -28.00 -6.40 -3.73
CA GLY A 157 -28.75 -7.15 -2.74
C GLY A 157 -27.90 -7.48 -1.51
N GLY A 158 -27.12 -8.56 -1.60
CA GLY A 158 -26.37 -9.12 -0.47
C GLY A 158 -25.40 -8.12 0.19
N VAL A 159 -24.61 -7.39 -0.61
CA VAL A 159 -23.65 -6.40 -0.10
C VAL A 159 -24.37 -5.19 0.50
N MET A 160 -25.38 -4.64 -0.18
CA MET A 160 -26.16 -3.51 0.34
C MET A 160 -26.91 -3.86 1.63
N CYS A 161 -27.43 -5.08 1.74
CA CYS A 161 -28.07 -5.57 2.96
C CYS A 161 -27.06 -5.69 4.11
N ALA A 162 -25.88 -6.24 3.87
CA ALA A 162 -24.81 -6.32 4.85
C ALA A 162 -24.37 -4.92 5.32
N LEU A 163 -24.23 -3.97 4.40
CA LEU A 163 -23.95 -2.56 4.72
C LEU A 163 -25.06 -1.94 5.58
N GLY A 164 -26.33 -2.18 5.24
CA GLY A 164 -27.48 -1.71 6.01
C GLY A 164 -27.49 -2.29 7.43
N ILE A 165 -27.20 -3.58 7.58
CA ILE A 165 -27.08 -4.26 8.88
C ILE A 165 -25.96 -3.64 9.71
N ILE A 166 -24.77 -3.47 9.14
CA ILE A 166 -23.61 -2.88 9.85
C ILE A 166 -23.90 -1.44 10.27
N THR A 167 -24.52 -0.64 9.39
CA THR A 167 -24.91 0.74 9.69
C THR A 167 -25.95 0.77 10.83
N ALA A 168 -26.91 -0.15 10.81
CA ALA A 168 -27.90 -0.26 11.86
C ALA A 168 -27.30 -0.77 13.19
N LEU A 169 -26.31 -1.66 13.15
CA LEU A 169 -25.56 -2.10 14.34
C LEU A 169 -24.80 -0.93 14.97
N TYR A 170 -24.21 -0.07 14.14
CA TYR A 170 -23.53 1.15 14.57
C TYR A 170 -24.52 2.18 15.16
N GLU A 171 -25.67 2.43 14.51
CA GLU A 171 -26.70 3.30 15.06
C GLU A 171 -27.17 2.83 16.45
N ARG A 172 -27.38 1.51 16.58
CA ARG A 172 -27.80 0.86 17.83
C ARG A 172 -26.82 1.06 18.98
N THR A 173 -25.54 1.35 18.73
CA THR A 173 -24.59 1.67 19.82
C THR A 173 -24.91 3.01 20.48
N LYS A 174 -25.60 3.91 19.78
CA LYS A 174 -26.04 5.21 20.29
C LYS A 174 -27.46 5.16 20.82
N SER A 175 -28.39 4.62 20.03
CA SER A 175 -29.81 4.60 20.39
C SER A 175 -30.17 3.49 21.37
N GLY A 176 -29.38 2.42 21.40
CA GLY A 176 -29.71 1.18 22.09
C GLY A 176 -30.85 0.39 21.45
N LYS A 177 -31.37 0.81 20.28
CA LYS A 177 -32.53 0.21 19.61
C LYS A 177 -32.17 -0.43 18.28
N GLY A 178 -32.87 -1.50 17.95
CA GLY A 178 -32.83 -2.11 16.63
C GLY A 178 -33.76 -1.38 15.66
N GLN A 179 -33.75 -1.83 14.41
CA GLN A 179 -34.58 -1.27 13.34
C GLN A 179 -34.77 -2.28 12.21
N ILE A 180 -35.67 -1.94 11.29
CA ILE A 180 -35.89 -2.73 10.07
C ILE A 180 -34.95 -2.21 8.99
N VAL A 181 -34.19 -3.12 8.37
CA VAL A 181 -33.41 -2.84 7.16
C VAL A 181 -34.19 -3.44 5.99
N ASP A 182 -34.92 -2.61 5.23
CA ASP A 182 -35.55 -3.04 3.97
C ASP A 182 -34.52 -2.87 2.83
N ALA A 183 -33.91 -3.98 2.43
CA ALA A 183 -32.92 -4.02 1.35
C ALA A 183 -33.57 -4.63 0.10
N SER A 184 -33.95 -3.76 -0.85
CA SER A 184 -34.42 -4.17 -2.16
C SER A 184 -33.29 -4.20 -3.19
N MET A 185 -33.22 -5.27 -3.99
CA MET A 185 -32.21 -5.38 -5.05
C MET A 185 -32.40 -4.32 -6.14
N VAL A 186 -33.66 -3.96 -6.45
CA VAL A 186 -33.97 -2.90 -7.42
C VAL A 186 -33.37 -1.56 -6.98
N GLU A 187 -33.63 -1.14 -5.74
CA GLU A 187 -33.10 0.14 -5.23
C GLU A 187 -31.61 0.07 -4.98
N GLY A 188 -31.08 -1.06 -4.52
CA GLY A 188 -29.64 -1.25 -4.33
C GLY A 188 -28.88 -1.12 -5.65
N VAL A 189 -29.38 -1.71 -6.74
CA VAL A 189 -28.79 -1.51 -8.07
C VAL A 189 -28.96 -0.07 -8.55
N ALA A 190 -30.12 0.56 -8.33
CA ALA A 190 -30.33 1.97 -8.66
C ALA A 190 -29.34 2.90 -7.91
N TYR A 191 -29.05 2.58 -6.65
CA TYR A 191 -28.07 3.28 -5.82
C TYR A 191 -26.64 3.11 -6.35
N LEU A 192 -26.23 1.86 -6.63
CA LEU A 192 -24.91 1.56 -7.21
C LEU A 192 -24.70 2.24 -8.56
N SER A 193 -25.76 2.35 -9.35
CA SER A 193 -25.75 3.02 -10.65
C SER A 193 -25.93 4.54 -10.59
N SER A 194 -25.91 5.14 -9.40
CA SER A 194 -26.07 6.59 -9.24
C SER A 194 -25.06 7.41 -10.05
N PHE A 195 -23.81 6.95 -10.18
CA PHE A 195 -22.82 7.58 -11.06
C PHE A 195 -23.29 7.58 -12.52
N LEU A 196 -23.77 6.43 -13.02
CA LEU A 196 -24.25 6.28 -14.40
C LEU A 196 -25.41 7.26 -14.69
N TRP A 197 -26.36 7.40 -13.77
CA TRP A 197 -27.50 8.31 -13.96
C TRP A 197 -27.11 9.78 -13.80
N LYS A 198 -26.32 10.13 -12.79
CA LYS A 198 -25.96 11.52 -12.50
C LYS A 198 -24.95 12.11 -13.49
N SER A 199 -24.15 11.28 -14.15
CA SER A 199 -23.15 11.73 -15.13
C SER A 199 -23.65 11.78 -16.57
N GLN A 200 -24.95 11.60 -16.82
CA GLN A 200 -25.55 11.79 -18.16
C GLN A 200 -25.32 13.20 -18.70
N ASN A 201 -25.44 14.22 -17.84
CA ASN A 201 -25.23 15.63 -18.23
C ASN A 201 -23.75 15.98 -18.48
N LEU A 202 -22.82 15.13 -18.04
CA LEU A 202 -21.38 15.31 -18.27
C LEU A 202 -20.92 14.71 -19.61
N GLY A 203 -21.86 14.20 -20.42
CA GLY A 203 -21.56 13.59 -21.71
C GLY A 203 -20.98 12.18 -21.64
N LEU A 204 -20.89 11.58 -20.44
CA LEU A 204 -20.35 10.24 -20.24
C LEU A 204 -21.34 9.12 -20.61
N TRP A 205 -22.65 9.39 -20.48
CA TRP A 205 -23.74 8.41 -20.64
C TRP A 205 -24.97 8.92 -21.41
N ASN A 206 -24.79 9.98 -22.20
CA ASN A 206 -25.88 10.65 -22.92
C ASN A 206 -26.22 10.02 -24.28
N ARG A 207 -25.57 8.90 -24.65
CA ARG A 207 -25.78 8.20 -25.92
C ARG A 207 -26.52 6.87 -25.71
N PRO A 208 -27.09 6.27 -26.78
CA PRO A 208 -27.67 4.93 -26.73
C PRO A 208 -26.68 3.87 -26.23
N ARG A 209 -27.20 2.70 -25.83
CA ARG A 209 -26.40 1.57 -25.33
C ARG A 209 -25.33 1.16 -26.36
N GLY A 210 -24.11 0.95 -25.88
CA GLY A 210 -22.96 0.53 -26.68
C GLY A 210 -22.32 1.66 -27.49
N GLU A 211 -22.64 2.91 -27.16
CA GLU A 211 -22.14 4.12 -27.83
C GLU A 211 -21.58 5.17 -26.85
N ASN A 212 -21.41 4.79 -25.57
CA ASN A 212 -20.89 5.66 -24.52
C ASN A 212 -19.41 5.36 -24.23
N LEU A 213 -18.81 6.15 -23.35
CA LEU A 213 -17.39 6.03 -23.03
C LEU A 213 -17.05 4.68 -22.36
N LEU A 214 -17.94 4.16 -21.51
CA LEU A 214 -17.66 3.02 -20.61
C LEU A 214 -18.55 1.79 -20.84
N ASP A 215 -19.31 1.72 -21.94
CA ASP A 215 -20.17 0.57 -22.28
C ASP A 215 -19.68 -0.21 -23.51
N GLY A 216 -18.41 -0.02 -23.88
CA GLY A 216 -17.82 -0.57 -25.10
C GLY A 216 -18.06 0.30 -26.34
N GLY A 217 -18.66 1.49 -26.23
CA GLY A 217 -18.75 2.42 -27.35
C GLY A 217 -17.39 2.99 -27.77
N ALA A 218 -16.52 3.31 -26.80
CA ALA A 218 -15.21 3.88 -27.07
C ALA A 218 -14.18 2.83 -27.55
N PRO A 219 -13.38 3.12 -28.59
CA PRO A 219 -12.34 2.19 -29.08
C PRO A 219 -11.21 1.93 -28.07
N PHE A 220 -11.05 2.79 -27.08
CA PHE A 220 -10.02 2.67 -26.05
C PHE A 220 -10.60 2.22 -24.68
N TYR A 221 -11.87 1.78 -24.65
CA TYR A 221 -12.49 1.16 -23.48
C TYR A 221 -13.38 -0.02 -23.93
N GLU A 222 -12.74 -1.12 -24.33
CA GLU A 222 -13.38 -2.20 -25.09
C GLU A 222 -12.54 -3.49 -25.04
N THR A 223 -13.14 -4.63 -25.42
CA THR A 223 -12.42 -5.88 -25.68
C THR A 223 -12.23 -6.15 -27.17
N TYR A 224 -11.03 -6.59 -27.56
CA TYR A 224 -10.65 -6.89 -28.94
C TYR A 224 -10.22 -8.34 -29.09
N LYS A 225 -10.74 -9.03 -30.11
CA LYS A 225 -10.36 -10.41 -30.42
C LYS A 225 -8.97 -10.45 -31.05
N THR A 226 -8.18 -11.44 -30.64
CA THR A 226 -6.79 -11.67 -31.07
C THR A 226 -6.69 -12.87 -32.00
N SER A 227 -5.51 -13.08 -32.61
CA SER A 227 -5.34 -14.13 -33.65
C SER A 227 -5.55 -15.56 -33.13
N ASP A 228 -5.29 -15.82 -31.83
CA ASP A 228 -5.52 -17.10 -31.16
C ASP A 228 -6.96 -17.28 -30.64
N GLY A 229 -7.87 -16.36 -31.01
CA GLY A 229 -9.29 -16.42 -30.63
C GLY A 229 -9.58 -15.95 -29.21
N LYS A 230 -8.56 -15.53 -28.45
CA LYS A 230 -8.69 -14.88 -27.13
C LYS A 230 -8.95 -13.37 -27.29
N TYR A 231 -8.98 -12.64 -26.17
CA TYR A 231 -9.33 -11.21 -26.15
C TYR A 231 -8.33 -10.38 -25.36
N MET A 232 -8.03 -9.17 -25.83
CA MET A 232 -7.39 -8.09 -25.06
C MET A 232 -8.44 -7.14 -24.54
N ALA A 233 -8.34 -6.74 -23.27
CA ALA A 233 -9.14 -5.66 -22.69
C ALA A 233 -8.34 -4.36 -22.73
N VAL A 234 -8.93 -3.31 -23.30
CA VAL A 234 -8.33 -1.98 -23.42
C VAL A 234 -9.11 -1.02 -22.54
N GLY A 235 -8.40 -0.21 -21.74
CA GLY A 235 -8.97 0.79 -20.83
C GLY A 235 -8.16 2.08 -20.78
N ALA A 236 -7.68 2.54 -21.94
CA ALA A 236 -6.78 3.68 -22.09
C ALA A 236 -7.57 5.00 -22.25
N ILE A 237 -8.21 5.46 -21.16
CA ILE A 237 -9.07 6.66 -21.19
C ILE A 237 -8.23 7.94 -21.18
N GLU A 238 -7.22 8.00 -20.32
CA GLU A 238 -6.37 9.18 -20.16
C GLU A 238 -5.47 9.37 -21.40
N PRO A 239 -5.26 10.63 -21.89
CA PRO A 239 -4.52 10.89 -23.12
C PRO A 239 -3.14 10.24 -23.19
N GLN A 240 -2.39 10.25 -22.10
CA GLN A 240 -1.07 9.62 -22.03
C GLN A 240 -1.09 8.10 -22.18
N PHE A 241 -2.14 7.43 -21.67
CA PHE A 241 -2.30 5.98 -21.85
C PHE A 241 -2.83 5.66 -23.24
N TYR A 242 -3.67 6.53 -23.79
CA TYR A 242 -4.11 6.42 -25.18
C TYR A 242 -2.92 6.55 -26.15
N GLU A 243 -2.01 7.50 -25.93
CA GLU A 243 -0.77 7.60 -26.72
C GLU A 243 0.08 6.32 -26.63
N GLN A 244 0.19 5.70 -25.46
CA GLN A 244 0.87 4.42 -25.31
C GLN A 244 0.17 3.29 -26.07
N LEU A 245 -1.16 3.26 -26.05
CA LEU A 245 -1.96 2.32 -26.85
C LEU A 245 -1.69 2.52 -28.35
N ILE A 246 -1.73 3.76 -28.83
CA ILE A 246 -1.49 4.09 -30.25
C ILE A 246 -0.09 3.68 -30.69
N ASN A 247 0.92 3.99 -29.86
CA ASN A 247 2.30 3.59 -30.11
C ASN A 247 2.47 2.06 -30.12
N GLY A 248 1.84 1.34 -29.17
CA GLY A 248 1.89 -0.12 -29.12
C GLY A 248 1.16 -0.79 -30.30
N LEU A 249 0.10 -0.16 -30.82
CA LEU A 249 -0.56 -0.61 -32.05
C LEU A 249 0.24 -0.29 -33.32
N GLY A 250 1.37 0.42 -33.22
CA GLY A 250 2.18 0.83 -34.36
C GLY A 250 1.51 1.89 -35.23
N LEU A 251 0.61 2.70 -34.65
CA LEU A 251 -0.12 3.75 -35.36
C LEU A 251 0.53 5.12 -35.11
N GLY A 252 0.56 5.97 -36.13
CA GLY A 252 0.91 7.37 -35.96
C GLY A 252 -0.26 8.16 -35.38
N SER A 253 -0.01 9.07 -34.43
CA SER A 253 -1.04 9.97 -33.89
C SER A 253 -1.70 10.84 -34.97
N HIS A 254 -0.98 11.16 -36.05
CA HIS A 254 -1.48 11.89 -37.21
C HIS A 254 -2.38 11.07 -38.14
N GLU A 255 -2.38 9.74 -38.02
CA GLU A 255 -3.21 8.83 -38.83
C GLU A 255 -4.58 8.56 -38.21
N LEU A 256 -4.86 9.15 -37.05
CA LEU A 256 -6.08 8.93 -36.29
C LEU A 256 -6.78 10.26 -36.02
N PRO A 257 -8.13 10.26 -36.02
CA PRO A 257 -8.88 11.40 -35.55
C PRO A 257 -8.69 11.59 -34.04
N SER A 258 -9.16 12.72 -33.52
CA SER A 258 -9.12 13.02 -32.09
C SER A 258 -9.74 11.89 -31.27
N GLN A 259 -9.11 11.54 -30.14
CA GLN A 259 -9.54 10.46 -29.25
C GLN A 259 -11.04 10.57 -28.89
N LEU A 260 -11.54 11.77 -28.62
CA LEU A 260 -12.93 12.02 -28.24
C LEU A 260 -13.84 12.35 -29.44
N SER A 261 -13.43 12.00 -30.66
CA SER A 261 -14.26 12.13 -31.85
C SER A 261 -15.26 10.97 -31.95
N PHE A 262 -16.41 11.12 -31.28
CA PHE A 262 -17.46 10.10 -31.23
C PHE A 262 -17.99 9.66 -32.61
N SER A 263 -17.98 10.54 -33.61
CA SER A 263 -18.40 10.19 -34.98
C SER A 263 -17.44 9.20 -35.65
N ASP A 264 -16.17 9.24 -35.28
CA ASP A 264 -15.11 8.43 -35.90
C ASP A 264 -14.85 7.12 -35.15
N TRP A 265 -15.36 6.99 -33.91
CA TRP A 265 -15.22 5.78 -33.09
C TRP A 265 -15.58 4.48 -33.81
N PRO A 266 -16.66 4.37 -34.62
CA PRO A 266 -16.96 3.14 -35.34
C PRO A 266 -15.84 2.68 -36.28
N GLU A 267 -15.21 3.61 -37.01
CA GLU A 267 -14.10 3.29 -37.91
C GLU A 267 -12.81 3.03 -37.13
N MET A 268 -12.54 3.80 -36.07
CA MET A 268 -11.41 3.54 -35.17
C MET A 268 -11.51 2.15 -34.54
N LYS A 269 -12.70 1.72 -34.12
CA LYS A 269 -12.92 0.38 -33.57
C LYS A 269 -12.60 -0.71 -34.58
N LYS A 270 -13.00 -0.55 -35.85
CA LYS A 270 -12.64 -1.49 -36.92
C LYS A 270 -11.13 -1.55 -37.13
N LYS A 271 -10.47 -0.38 -37.16
CA LYS A 271 -9.00 -0.28 -37.29
C LYS A 271 -8.27 -0.95 -36.12
N PHE A 272 -8.70 -0.69 -34.88
CA PHE A 272 -8.08 -1.34 -33.71
C PHE A 272 -8.33 -2.85 -33.72
N ALA A 273 -9.56 -3.29 -34.05
CA ALA A 273 -9.88 -4.71 -34.14
C ALA A 273 -9.06 -5.43 -35.21
N SER A 274 -8.86 -4.82 -36.38
CA SER A 274 -8.04 -5.43 -37.44
C SER A 274 -6.57 -5.51 -37.05
N ILE A 275 -6.06 -4.58 -36.24
CA ILE A 275 -4.69 -4.63 -35.71
C ILE A 275 -4.59 -5.70 -34.63
N PHE A 276 -5.44 -5.67 -33.60
CA PHE A 276 -5.43 -6.67 -32.53
C PHE A 276 -5.59 -8.11 -33.06
N ALA A 277 -6.32 -8.32 -34.16
CA ALA A 277 -6.46 -9.64 -34.78
C ALA A 277 -5.17 -10.19 -35.42
N GLN A 278 -4.11 -9.39 -35.57
CA GLN A 278 -2.85 -9.80 -36.24
C GLN A 278 -1.90 -10.56 -35.32
N LYS A 279 -2.04 -10.44 -34.00
CA LYS A 279 -1.17 -11.10 -33.02
C LYS A 279 -2.00 -11.81 -31.96
N THR A 280 -1.39 -12.79 -31.30
CA THR A 280 -1.97 -13.53 -30.19
C THR A 280 -2.11 -12.63 -28.96
N GLN A 281 -2.96 -13.02 -28.02
CA GLN A 281 -3.08 -12.29 -26.75
C GLN A 281 -1.73 -12.11 -26.04
N ALA A 282 -0.89 -13.16 -26.02
CA ALA A 282 0.41 -13.11 -25.34
C ALA A 282 1.39 -12.11 -25.98
N GLU A 283 1.41 -12.02 -27.31
CA GLU A 283 2.21 -11.04 -28.03
C GLU A 283 1.73 -9.60 -27.74
N TRP A 284 0.41 -9.37 -27.66
CA TRP A 284 -0.11 -8.05 -27.28
C TRP A 284 0.19 -7.68 -25.84
N CYS A 285 0.09 -8.62 -24.90
CA CYS A 285 0.55 -8.40 -23.52
C CYS A 285 2.02 -7.93 -23.54
N SER A 286 2.91 -8.66 -24.21
CA SER A 286 4.31 -8.27 -24.33
C SER A 286 4.53 -6.88 -24.95
N ILE A 287 3.67 -6.43 -25.88
CA ILE A 287 3.78 -5.11 -26.50
C ILE A 287 3.31 -4.00 -25.56
N PHE A 288 2.15 -4.17 -24.93
CA PHE A 288 1.53 -3.13 -24.08
C PHE A 288 2.10 -3.08 -22.67
N ASP A 289 2.77 -4.13 -22.24
CA ASP A 289 3.52 -4.14 -21.00
C ASP A 289 4.77 -3.21 -21.06
N GLY A 290 5.09 -2.64 -22.24
CA GLY A 290 6.21 -1.71 -22.47
C GLY A 290 7.58 -2.35 -22.20
N LEU A 291 8.69 -1.61 -22.19
CA LEU A 291 9.98 -2.22 -21.83
C LEU A 291 9.93 -2.84 -20.43
N GLY A 292 9.10 -2.36 -19.50
CA GLY A 292 9.01 -2.86 -18.12
C GLY A 292 8.38 -4.25 -17.98
N GLY A 293 7.33 -4.57 -18.72
CA GLY A 293 6.74 -5.91 -18.71
C GLY A 293 6.92 -6.70 -20.00
N ALA A 294 7.39 -6.10 -21.10
CA ALA A 294 8.15 -6.82 -22.14
C ALA A 294 9.49 -7.30 -21.56
N LEU A 295 10.17 -6.52 -20.70
CA LEU A 295 11.23 -7.10 -19.86
C LEU A 295 10.59 -8.15 -18.97
N GLY A 296 9.57 -7.89 -18.15
CA GLY A 296 8.90 -8.95 -17.36
C GLY A 296 8.60 -10.27 -18.10
N TYR A 297 8.18 -10.24 -19.37
CA TYR A 297 7.77 -11.41 -20.17
C TYR A 297 8.79 -11.94 -21.18
N MET A 298 9.56 -11.10 -21.88
CA MET A 298 10.74 -11.54 -22.65
C MET A 298 11.85 -12.01 -21.72
N THR A 299 11.90 -11.43 -20.52
CA THR A 299 12.65 -11.99 -19.42
C THR A 299 11.96 -13.26 -18.95
N GLY A 300 10.66 -13.29 -18.69
CA GLY A 300 10.07 -14.47 -18.05
C GLY A 300 10.69 -14.73 -16.68
N ALA A 301 11.27 -13.69 -16.05
CA ALA A 301 12.56 -13.80 -15.37
C ALA A 301 13.66 -14.23 -16.36
N VAL A 302 14.44 -13.27 -16.92
CA VAL A 302 15.37 -13.47 -18.06
C VAL A 302 16.34 -14.52 -17.55
N ASP A 303 16.46 -15.61 -18.29
CA ASP A 303 17.64 -16.44 -18.27
C ASP A 303 18.75 -15.65 -18.96
N TRP A 304 19.48 -14.88 -18.15
CA TRP A 304 20.51 -13.96 -18.65
C TRP A 304 21.65 -14.73 -19.31
N GLY A 305 21.77 -16.05 -19.07
CA GLY A 305 22.80 -16.94 -19.59
C GLY A 305 22.76 -17.11 -21.11
N GLN A 306 21.63 -16.82 -21.76
CA GLN A 306 21.45 -16.98 -23.22
C GLN A 306 21.73 -15.69 -24.03
N THR A 307 22.03 -14.56 -23.38
CA THR A 307 22.25 -13.25 -24.04
C THR A 307 23.74 -12.99 -24.30
N VAL A 308 24.08 -12.07 -25.22
CA VAL A 308 25.50 -11.66 -25.48
C VAL A 308 26.22 -11.19 -24.22
N LEU A 309 25.48 -10.51 -23.32
CA LEU A 309 25.95 -10.11 -22.01
C LEU A 309 26.13 -11.32 -21.06
N GLY A 310 25.30 -12.36 -21.15
CA GLY A 310 25.48 -13.63 -20.43
C GLY A 310 26.62 -14.52 -20.90
N TYR A 311 27.00 -14.46 -22.19
CA TYR A 311 28.23 -15.10 -22.67
C TYR A 311 29.49 -14.40 -22.18
N SER A 312 29.40 -13.09 -21.93
CA SER A 312 30.53 -12.27 -21.46
C SER A 312 30.64 -12.21 -19.93
N LEU A 313 29.50 -12.34 -19.23
CA LEU A 313 29.41 -12.32 -17.78
C LEU A 313 28.97 -13.71 -17.29
N PRO A 314 29.82 -14.46 -16.57
CA PRO A 314 29.63 -15.89 -16.27
C PRO A 314 28.38 -16.27 -15.45
N SER A 315 27.55 -15.33 -14.99
CA SER A 315 26.29 -15.65 -14.32
C SER A 315 25.22 -14.58 -14.53
N GLU A 316 23.97 -15.00 -14.43
CA GLU A 316 22.81 -14.15 -14.64
C GLU A 316 22.73 -12.96 -13.70
N PHE A 317 23.11 -13.20 -12.44
CA PHE A 317 23.15 -12.17 -11.41
C PHE A 317 24.09 -11.02 -11.80
N GLN A 318 25.19 -11.28 -12.50
CA GLN A 318 26.13 -10.23 -12.91
C GLN A 318 25.55 -9.28 -13.95
N VAL A 319 24.65 -9.75 -14.82
CA VAL A 319 23.97 -8.90 -15.79
C VAL A 319 22.96 -7.98 -15.09
N ILE A 320 22.24 -8.51 -14.09
CA ILE A 320 21.33 -7.72 -13.25
C ILE A 320 22.12 -6.66 -12.47
N PHE A 321 23.25 -7.05 -11.86
CA PHE A 321 24.12 -6.13 -11.13
C PHE A 321 24.73 -5.07 -12.05
N PHE A 322 25.03 -5.38 -13.31
CA PHE A 322 25.51 -4.41 -14.29
C PHE A 322 24.48 -3.30 -14.56
N PHE A 323 23.21 -3.65 -14.78
CA PHE A 323 22.15 -2.67 -14.97
C PHE A 323 21.85 -1.88 -13.69
N ALA A 324 21.85 -2.54 -12.53
CA ALA A 324 21.69 -1.86 -11.24
C ALA A 324 22.84 -0.85 -10.98
N ALA A 325 24.09 -1.22 -11.32
CA ALA A 325 25.24 -0.33 -11.23
C ALA A 325 25.15 0.84 -12.20
N LEU A 326 24.64 0.62 -13.42
CA LEU A 326 24.40 1.68 -14.41
C LEU A 326 23.37 2.69 -13.91
N VAL A 327 22.23 2.20 -13.40
CA VAL A 327 21.18 3.05 -12.81
C VAL A 327 21.72 3.81 -11.60
N PHE A 328 22.47 3.14 -10.73
CA PHE A 328 23.16 3.78 -9.61
C PHE A 328 24.08 4.92 -10.07
N LEU A 329 24.89 4.69 -11.13
CA LEU A 329 25.80 5.70 -11.66
C LEU A 329 25.07 6.92 -12.25
N ILE A 330 23.93 6.68 -12.91
CA ILE A 330 23.06 7.74 -13.43
C ILE A 330 22.47 8.55 -12.26
N CYS A 331 21.89 7.89 -11.27
CA CYS A 331 21.31 8.53 -10.09
C CYS A 331 22.38 9.31 -9.29
N LEU A 332 23.58 8.74 -9.12
CA LEU A 332 24.72 9.40 -8.49
C LEU A 332 25.12 10.66 -9.27
N THR A 333 25.18 10.58 -10.60
CA THR A 333 25.52 11.71 -11.47
C THR A 333 24.48 12.81 -11.40
N LEU A 334 23.19 12.46 -11.40
CA LEU A 334 22.09 13.40 -11.23
C LEU A 334 22.12 14.07 -9.85
N HIS A 335 22.36 13.28 -8.79
CA HIS A 335 22.47 13.78 -7.43
C HIS A 335 23.63 14.79 -7.29
N LEU A 336 24.81 14.47 -7.82
CA LEU A 336 25.98 15.35 -7.85
C LEU A 336 25.75 16.63 -8.68
N ARG A 337 24.78 16.64 -9.61
CA ARG A 337 24.46 17.77 -10.48
C ARG A 337 23.28 18.61 -9.99
N SER A 338 22.46 18.09 -9.08
CA SER A 338 21.15 18.67 -8.72
C SER A 338 21.18 19.55 -7.46
N ILE A 339 22.27 19.61 -6.71
CA ILE A 339 22.37 20.41 -5.48
C ILE A 339 23.14 21.71 -5.78
N PRO A 340 22.47 22.87 -5.95
CA PRO A 340 23.14 24.15 -5.93
C PRO A 340 23.55 24.50 -4.48
N GLU A 341 24.85 24.67 -4.25
CA GLU A 341 25.36 25.13 -2.95
C GLU A 341 25.11 26.64 -2.78
N VAL A 342 24.50 27.03 -1.65
CA VAL A 342 24.39 28.42 -1.23
C VAL A 342 25.59 28.72 -0.31
N PRO A 343 26.49 29.65 -0.65
CA PRO A 343 27.53 30.10 0.26
C PRO A 343 26.90 30.89 1.41
N LEU A 344 27.35 30.64 2.64
CA LEU A 344 27.00 31.44 3.81
C LEU A 344 27.54 32.86 3.61
N ARG A 345 26.64 33.83 3.55
CA ARG A 345 26.96 35.26 3.61
C ARG A 345 27.29 35.58 5.06
N ASP A 346 28.41 36.26 5.32
CA ASP A 346 28.74 36.78 6.65
C ASP A 346 27.56 37.60 7.20
N GLU A 347 27.01 37.16 8.33
CA GLU A 347 25.92 37.84 9.01
C GLU A 347 26.45 39.09 9.71
N ASN A 348 26.21 40.26 9.12
CA ASN A 348 26.25 41.52 9.85
C ASN A 348 25.02 41.59 10.79
N GLU A 349 25.28 41.91 12.07
CA GLU A 349 24.46 42.38 13.22
C GLU A 349 22.91 42.52 13.18
N GLU A 350 22.20 42.43 12.06
CA GLU A 350 20.74 42.54 11.99
C GLU A 350 19.99 41.23 12.35
N THR A 351 20.61 40.04 12.26
CA THR A 351 19.94 38.76 12.57
C THR A 351 19.78 38.49 14.08
N LYS A 352 20.54 39.19 14.92
CA LYS A 352 20.46 39.05 16.39
C LYS A 352 19.11 39.53 16.94
N PHE A 353 18.42 40.42 16.22
CA PHE A 353 17.11 40.93 16.61
C PHE A 353 15.94 39.99 16.22
N LEU A 354 16.16 39.07 15.28
CA LEU A 354 15.14 38.12 14.81
C LEU A 354 15.13 36.79 15.59
N LEU A 355 16.23 36.46 16.27
CA LEU A 355 16.35 35.24 17.08
C LEU A 355 15.83 35.40 18.53
N GLU A 356 15.53 36.61 19.00
CA GLU A 356 14.94 36.84 20.34
C GLU A 356 13.40 36.73 20.35
N VAL A 357 12.72 36.61 19.20
CA VAL A 357 11.24 36.67 19.12
C VAL A 357 10.58 35.30 18.87
N THR A 358 11.33 34.20 18.81
CA THR A 358 10.75 32.86 18.58
C THR A 358 11.08 31.85 19.68
N GLU A 359 10.67 32.15 20.91
CA GLU A 359 10.31 31.11 21.86
C GLU A 359 8.79 31.02 22.04
N SER A 360 8.32 29.77 22.04
CA SER A 360 6.94 29.30 22.28
C SER A 360 5.90 29.67 21.22
N TYR A 361 5.57 28.73 20.31
CA TYR A 361 4.15 28.46 20.01
C TYR A 361 3.87 26.99 19.65
N LYS A 362 3.22 26.34 20.62
CA LYS A 362 2.19 25.30 20.53
C LYS A 362 1.59 25.08 19.13
N TYR A 363 1.61 23.83 18.67
CA TYR A 363 0.83 23.38 17.51
C TYR A 363 -0.61 23.09 17.97
N SER A 364 -1.55 24.00 17.69
CA SER A 364 -2.99 23.73 17.81
C SER A 364 -3.68 23.98 16.47
N SER A 365 -4.26 22.89 15.95
CA SER A 365 -5.49 22.81 15.15
C SER A 365 -5.89 24.01 14.30
N ILE A 366 -5.85 23.81 12.99
CA ILE A 366 -6.54 24.62 11.98
C ILE A 366 -8.04 24.34 12.09
N GLU A 367 -8.79 25.26 12.69
CA GLU A 367 -10.21 25.46 12.42
C GLU A 367 -10.54 26.94 12.67
N GLU A 368 -11.24 27.53 11.68
CA GLU A 368 -11.90 28.84 11.70
C GLU A 368 -11.03 30.11 11.72
N GLU A 369 -10.72 30.65 10.53
CA GLU A 369 -11.24 31.98 10.20
C GLU A 369 -11.37 32.17 8.68
N ILE A 370 -12.55 32.66 8.31
CA ILE A 370 -13.14 32.65 6.98
C ILE A 370 -13.08 34.07 6.38
N LYS A 371 -13.01 34.12 5.05
CA LYS A 371 -13.55 35.15 4.13
C LYS A 371 -12.76 36.43 3.82
N ASN A 372 -12.94 36.76 2.55
CA ASN A 372 -12.74 38.03 1.85
C ASN A 372 -11.31 38.31 1.39
N GLY A 373 -11.05 37.84 0.16
CA GLY A 373 -9.88 38.20 -0.60
C GLY A 373 -9.76 39.71 -0.78
N TYR A 374 -8.54 40.20 -0.67
CA TYR A 374 -7.83 40.99 -1.69
C TYR A 374 -6.41 41.23 -1.17
N LEU A 375 -5.43 40.98 -2.05
CA LEU A 375 -4.00 41.22 -1.83
C LEU A 375 -3.65 42.68 -2.19
N LYS A 376 -3.02 43.44 -1.29
CA LYS A 376 -1.98 44.48 -1.55
C LYS A 376 -1.64 45.18 -0.23
N SER A 377 -0.38 45.12 0.23
CA SER A 377 0.76 45.97 -0.14
C SER A 377 0.86 47.24 0.71
N THR A 378 2.02 47.35 1.35
CA THR A 378 2.75 48.55 1.81
C THR A 378 2.41 49.14 3.18
N CYS A 379 3.40 49.10 4.08
CA CYS A 379 3.81 50.22 4.93
C CYS A 379 5.33 50.04 5.20
N THR A 380 6.27 50.89 4.72
CA THR A 380 6.76 52.17 5.30
C THR A 380 6.98 52.09 6.82
N GLU A 381 8.06 52.53 7.46
CA GLU A 381 9.09 53.55 7.19
C GLU A 381 10.15 53.40 8.31
N ILE A 382 11.46 53.43 8.03
CA ILE A 382 12.46 53.97 8.97
C ILE A 382 13.54 54.72 8.17
N LYS A 383 13.60 56.04 8.37
CA LYS A 383 14.71 56.92 7.99
C LYS A 383 15.59 57.16 9.22
N ALA A 384 16.90 56.93 9.11
CA ALA A 384 17.91 57.74 9.80
C ALA A 384 19.33 57.56 9.23
N ALA A 385 19.79 58.61 8.55
CA ALA A 385 21.14 59.19 8.55
C ALA A 385 22.41 58.31 8.37
N ALA A 386 22.97 58.32 7.15
CA ALA A 386 24.43 58.42 6.91
C ALA A 386 24.70 59.09 5.54
N LYS A 387 25.68 60.02 5.51
CA LYS A 387 26.04 60.91 4.37
C LYS A 387 26.80 60.19 3.24
N PRO A 388 26.84 60.75 2.01
CA PRO A 388 27.37 60.07 0.83
C PRO A 388 28.90 60.25 0.71
N GLY A 389 29.61 59.14 0.56
CA GLY A 389 31.03 59.11 0.21
C GLY A 389 31.27 58.04 -0.84
N ASN A 390 31.83 58.43 -1.98
CA ASN A 390 32.18 57.58 -3.11
C ASN A 390 32.96 56.33 -2.68
N CYS A 391 32.45 55.14 -2.99
CA CYS A 391 33.27 53.96 -3.23
C CYS A 391 32.74 53.23 -4.46
N THR A 392 33.57 53.25 -5.50
CA THR A 392 33.50 52.45 -6.72
C THR A 392 33.27 50.98 -6.40
N VAL A 393 32.13 50.44 -6.82
CA VAL A 393 31.88 49.00 -6.82
C VAL A 393 32.64 48.40 -8.00
N THR A 394 33.83 47.87 -7.72
CA THR A 394 34.50 46.90 -8.59
C THR A 394 33.62 45.66 -8.66
N ALA A 395 33.14 45.34 -9.86
CA ALA A 395 32.44 44.09 -10.12
C ALA A 395 33.44 42.92 -9.98
N CYS A 396 33.44 42.23 -8.83
CA CYS A 396 34.03 40.91 -8.72
C CYS A 396 33.04 39.89 -9.30
N THR A 397 33.38 39.37 -10.47
CA THR A 397 32.86 38.13 -11.01
C THR A 397 33.37 36.99 -10.12
N GLU A 398 32.58 36.52 -9.16
CA GLU A 398 32.93 35.32 -8.39
C GLU A 398 32.35 34.07 -9.05
N ASP A 399 33.28 33.28 -9.59
CA ASP A 399 33.08 31.99 -10.23
C ASP A 399 32.38 31.00 -9.27
N GLN A 400 31.18 30.55 -9.65
CA GLN A 400 30.43 29.52 -8.95
C GLN A 400 31.19 28.18 -9.03
N LYS A 401 31.94 27.83 -7.98
CA LYS A 401 32.85 26.67 -8.01
C LYS A 401 32.06 25.35 -8.01
N ARG A 402 31.87 24.79 -9.20
CA ARG A 402 31.22 23.49 -9.43
C ARG A 402 31.98 22.37 -8.69
N MET A 403 31.29 21.58 -7.86
CA MET A 403 31.89 20.44 -7.16
C MET A 403 32.34 19.37 -8.18
N THR A 404 33.64 19.09 -8.23
CA THR A 404 34.23 18.05 -9.09
C THR A 404 34.43 16.74 -8.32
N LEU A 405 34.43 15.60 -9.00
CA LEU A 405 34.73 14.28 -8.40
C LEU A 405 36.04 14.28 -7.60
N LYS A 406 37.03 15.04 -8.07
CA LYS A 406 38.33 15.24 -7.40
C LYS A 406 38.19 15.99 -6.06
N SER A 407 37.26 16.95 -5.98
CA SER A 407 36.94 17.67 -4.74
C SER A 407 36.24 16.76 -3.74
N LEU A 408 35.25 15.98 -4.18
CA LEU A 408 34.56 15.00 -3.34
C LEU A 408 35.53 13.96 -2.75
N LEU A 409 36.41 13.40 -3.59
CA LEU A 409 37.41 12.41 -3.17
C LEU A 409 38.41 13.02 -2.19
N LYS A 410 38.85 14.27 -2.43
CA LYS A 410 39.73 14.99 -1.51
C LYS A 410 39.06 15.24 -0.16
N THR A 411 37.77 15.59 -0.14
CA THR A 411 37.01 15.83 1.10
C THR A 411 36.72 14.54 1.88
N LEU A 412 36.48 13.42 1.19
CA LEU A 412 36.39 12.09 1.83
C LEU A 412 37.73 11.68 2.44
N LEU A 413 38.83 11.90 1.72
CA LEU A 413 40.19 11.62 2.19
C LEU A 413 40.61 12.56 3.34
N SER A 414 40.12 13.80 3.40
CA SER A 414 40.43 14.75 4.48
C SER A 414 39.45 14.70 5.66
N MET A 415 38.57 13.68 5.74
CA MET A 415 37.58 13.58 6.80
C MET A 415 38.18 13.52 8.21
N PRO A 416 37.73 14.36 9.16
CA PRO A 416 38.16 14.25 10.56
C PRO A 416 37.90 12.86 11.15
N SER A 417 38.74 12.44 12.08
CA SER A 417 38.73 11.07 12.63
C SER A 417 37.37 10.66 13.20
N HIS A 418 36.66 11.57 13.89
CA HIS A 418 35.36 11.30 14.49
C HIS A 418 34.24 11.06 13.45
N TYR A 419 34.21 11.80 12.33
CA TYR A 419 33.30 11.50 11.21
C TYR A 419 33.65 10.19 10.51
N ARG A 420 34.95 9.86 10.37
CA ARG A 420 35.38 8.56 9.80
C ARG A 420 34.91 7.40 10.66
N TYR A 421 35.06 7.49 11.98
CA TYR A 421 34.58 6.45 12.90
C TYR A 421 33.05 6.30 12.82
N LEU A 422 32.30 7.41 12.71
CA LEU A 422 30.86 7.33 12.52
C LEU A 422 30.49 6.62 11.20
N CYS A 423 31.18 6.93 10.09
CA CYS A 423 30.96 6.27 8.81
C CYS A 423 31.29 4.77 8.84
N VAL A 424 32.42 4.39 9.45
CA VAL A 424 32.81 2.97 9.59
C VAL A 424 31.80 2.21 10.44
N SER A 425 31.37 2.79 11.56
CA SER A 425 30.30 2.21 12.38
C SER A 425 29.03 2.04 11.55
N HIS A 426 28.58 3.09 10.87
CA HIS A 426 27.36 3.08 10.07
C HIS A 426 27.39 2.02 8.97
N LEU A 427 28.55 1.86 8.30
CA LEU A 427 28.78 0.81 7.33
C LEU A 427 28.60 -0.59 7.94
N LEU A 428 29.22 -0.85 9.11
CA LEU A 428 29.08 -2.13 9.81
C LEU A 428 27.62 -2.41 10.20
N GLY A 429 26.88 -1.40 10.67
CA GLY A 429 25.47 -1.53 11.01
C GLY A 429 24.60 -1.88 9.82
N TRP A 430 24.75 -1.17 8.70
CA TRP A 430 24.02 -1.48 7.47
C TRP A 430 24.40 -2.83 6.89
N MET A 431 25.67 -3.24 6.96
CA MET A 431 26.07 -4.59 6.54
C MET A 431 25.39 -5.67 7.40
N ALA A 432 25.39 -5.51 8.72
CA ALA A 432 24.72 -6.46 9.62
C ALA A 432 23.20 -6.49 9.40
N PHE A 433 22.56 -5.32 9.31
CA PHE A 433 21.13 -5.19 9.17
C PHE A 433 20.64 -5.73 7.82
N LEU A 434 21.26 -5.33 6.70
CA LEU A 434 20.87 -5.78 5.37
C LEU A 434 21.13 -7.27 5.18
N SER A 435 22.26 -7.79 5.70
CA SER A 435 22.54 -9.23 5.69
C SER A 435 21.42 -10.02 6.37
N ASN A 436 20.99 -9.60 7.55
CA ASN A 436 19.87 -10.22 8.23
C ASN A 436 18.57 -10.09 7.41
N MET A 437 18.21 -8.90 6.93
CA MET A 437 16.97 -8.68 6.17
C MET A 437 16.89 -9.50 4.88
N LEU A 438 18.01 -9.69 4.17
CA LEU A 438 18.08 -10.45 2.92
C LEU A 438 17.84 -11.95 3.14
N PHE A 439 18.34 -12.51 4.24
CA PHE A 439 18.30 -13.96 4.49
C PHE A 439 17.30 -14.38 5.56
N PHE A 440 16.60 -13.45 6.20
CA PHE A 440 15.72 -13.76 7.33
C PHE A 440 14.55 -14.69 6.94
N THR A 441 13.90 -14.45 5.80
CA THR A 441 12.78 -15.30 5.33
C THR A 441 13.25 -16.71 4.99
N ASP A 442 14.44 -16.82 4.38
CA ASP A 442 15.07 -18.09 4.07
C ASP A 442 15.52 -18.83 5.34
N PHE A 443 16.05 -18.12 6.33
CA PHE A 443 16.34 -18.63 7.67
C PHE A 443 15.08 -19.17 8.35
N MET A 444 13.96 -18.46 8.27
CA MET A 444 12.68 -18.92 8.83
C MET A 444 12.21 -20.20 8.13
N GLY A 445 12.30 -20.26 6.80
CA GLY A 445 11.97 -21.45 6.01
C GLY A 445 12.85 -22.66 6.31
N GLN A 446 14.16 -22.48 6.35
CA GLN A 446 15.14 -23.57 6.44
C GLN A 446 15.46 -24.00 7.87
N VAL A 447 15.68 -23.05 8.78
CA VAL A 447 16.21 -23.35 10.12
C VAL A 447 15.08 -23.48 11.13
N VAL A 448 14.12 -22.57 11.11
CA VAL A 448 13.03 -22.55 12.08
C VAL A 448 11.95 -23.57 11.72
N TYR A 449 11.55 -23.62 10.46
CA TYR A 449 10.53 -24.57 9.98
C TYR A 449 11.12 -25.89 9.47
N GLN A 450 12.45 -26.03 9.38
CA GLN A 450 13.13 -27.24 8.89
C GLN A 450 12.69 -27.67 7.48
N GLY A 451 12.30 -26.70 6.64
CA GLY A 451 11.98 -26.91 5.24
C GLY A 451 13.22 -26.86 4.35
N SER A 452 13.06 -27.19 3.07
CA SER A 452 14.15 -27.04 2.09
C SER A 452 13.66 -26.33 0.83
N PRO A 453 14.35 -25.24 0.38
CA PRO A 453 14.02 -24.58 -0.89
C PRO A 453 14.37 -25.45 -2.11
N TYR A 454 15.26 -26.43 -1.94
CA TYR A 454 15.71 -27.33 -3.01
C TYR A 454 14.86 -28.61 -3.12
N ALA A 455 13.89 -28.80 -2.23
CA ALA A 455 13.00 -29.95 -2.28
C ALA A 455 11.96 -29.80 -3.42
N PRO A 456 11.48 -30.90 -4.03
CA PRO A 456 10.48 -30.83 -5.10
C PRO A 456 9.23 -30.05 -4.66
N HIS A 457 8.65 -29.24 -5.56
CA HIS A 457 7.53 -28.35 -5.23
C HIS A 457 6.29 -29.03 -4.62
N ASN A 458 6.09 -30.31 -4.91
CA ASN A 458 4.98 -31.12 -4.38
C ASN A 458 5.32 -31.87 -3.07
N SER A 459 6.53 -31.66 -2.53
CA SER A 459 6.97 -32.32 -1.29
C SER A 459 6.52 -31.56 -0.05
N THR A 460 6.32 -32.29 1.04
CA THR A 460 6.04 -31.71 2.36
C THR A 460 7.16 -30.77 2.81
N LEU A 461 8.43 -31.11 2.53
CA LEU A 461 9.59 -30.26 2.84
C LEU A 461 9.56 -28.89 2.15
N TYR A 462 9.10 -28.83 0.89
CA TYR A 462 8.95 -27.56 0.17
C TYR A 462 7.76 -26.75 0.69
N LEU A 463 6.63 -27.41 1.00
CA LEU A 463 5.46 -26.74 1.58
C LEU A 463 5.79 -26.17 2.97
N THR A 464 6.52 -26.91 3.80
CA THR A 464 6.99 -26.45 5.11
C THR A 464 7.95 -25.27 4.98
N TYR A 465 8.87 -25.29 4.00
CA TYR A 465 9.71 -24.15 3.67
C TYR A 465 8.87 -22.92 3.29
N LYS A 466 7.88 -23.09 2.42
CA LYS A 466 6.99 -22.01 1.98
C LYS A 466 6.22 -21.40 3.16
N THR A 467 5.67 -22.23 4.06
CA THR A 467 5.02 -21.75 5.29
C THR A 467 6.00 -20.98 6.16
N GLY A 468 7.24 -21.43 6.29
CA GLY A 468 8.27 -20.69 7.03
C GLY A 468 8.60 -19.34 6.38
N VAL A 469 8.68 -19.25 5.05
CA VAL A 469 8.84 -17.97 4.34
C VAL A 469 7.66 -17.04 4.58
N GLU A 470 6.42 -17.54 4.53
CA GLU A 470 5.21 -16.76 4.82
C GLU A 470 5.22 -16.19 6.25
N VAL A 471 5.63 -16.99 7.24
CA VAL A 471 5.79 -16.53 8.63
C VAL A 471 6.98 -15.59 8.78
N GLY A 472 8.04 -15.76 8.00
CA GLY A 472 9.16 -14.83 7.91
C GLY A 472 8.72 -13.42 7.47
N CYS A 473 7.81 -13.33 6.50
CA CYS A 473 7.21 -12.06 6.09
C CYS A 473 6.45 -11.38 7.23
N TRP A 474 5.73 -12.13 8.07
CA TRP A 474 5.11 -11.58 9.29
C TRP A 474 6.15 -11.04 10.27
N GLY A 475 7.30 -11.70 10.42
CA GLY A 475 8.42 -11.19 11.22
C GLY A 475 8.96 -9.86 10.70
N LEU A 476 9.06 -9.68 9.38
CA LEU A 476 9.44 -8.40 8.77
C LEU A 476 8.38 -7.30 8.99
N CYS A 477 7.09 -7.65 9.01
CA CYS A 477 6.03 -6.70 9.41
C CYS A 477 6.18 -6.27 10.88
N VAL A 478 6.50 -7.19 11.80
CA VAL A 478 6.76 -6.87 13.21
C VAL A 478 7.95 -5.92 13.34
N ASN A 479 9.02 -6.16 12.58
CA ASN A 479 10.18 -5.26 12.49
C ASN A 479 9.76 -3.84 12.08
N ALA A 480 8.95 -3.69 11.02
CA ALA A 480 8.50 -2.38 10.54
C ALA A 480 7.62 -1.64 11.57
N ILE A 481 6.68 -2.34 12.22
CA ILE A 481 5.85 -1.78 13.29
C ILE A 481 6.71 -1.32 14.47
N SER A 482 7.64 -2.19 14.91
CA SER A 482 8.55 -1.88 16.00
C SER A 482 9.46 -0.68 15.67
N SER A 483 9.96 -0.59 14.44
CA SER A 483 10.76 0.55 13.97
C SER A 483 9.97 1.86 14.05
N SER A 484 8.70 1.85 13.66
CA SER A 484 7.84 3.03 13.76
C SER A 484 7.65 3.47 15.21
N VAL A 485 7.27 2.53 16.10
CA VAL A 485 7.06 2.81 17.53
C VAL A 485 8.35 3.30 18.20
N TYR A 486 9.47 2.64 17.93
CA TYR A 486 10.76 3.01 18.52
C TYR A 486 11.23 4.39 18.08
N SER A 487 10.92 4.85 16.86
CA SER A 487 11.26 6.21 16.41
C SER A 487 10.64 7.31 17.30
N TYR A 488 9.46 7.07 17.86
CA TYR A 488 8.84 7.97 18.84
C TYR A 488 9.48 7.81 20.23
N LEU A 489 9.77 6.58 20.65
CA LEU A 489 10.44 6.30 21.92
C LEU A 489 11.86 6.86 21.98
N GLN A 490 12.56 6.93 20.84
CA GLN A 490 13.89 7.54 20.74
C GLN A 490 13.89 8.98 21.24
N LYS A 491 12.86 9.77 20.94
CA LYS A 491 12.74 11.15 21.44
C LYS A 491 12.63 11.22 22.96
N ILE A 492 11.96 10.25 23.57
CA ILE A 492 11.77 10.15 25.02
C ILE A 492 13.04 9.65 25.70
N LEU A 493 13.76 8.72 25.07
CA LEU A 493 14.98 8.10 25.62
C LEU A 493 16.23 8.96 25.42
N LEU A 494 16.22 9.85 24.42
CA LEU A 494 17.34 10.71 24.07
C LEU A 494 17.92 11.49 25.28
N PRO A 495 17.13 12.15 26.15
CA PRO A 495 17.66 12.89 27.30
C PRO A 495 18.28 12.01 28.39
N TYR A 496 17.88 10.74 28.48
CA TYR A 496 18.34 9.83 29.54
C TYR A 496 19.58 9.03 29.14
N VAL A 497 19.69 8.71 27.85
CA VAL A 497 20.67 7.75 27.33
C VAL A 497 21.72 8.43 26.45
N GLY A 498 21.40 9.60 25.88
CA GLY A 498 22.23 10.31 24.91
C GLY A 498 22.27 9.64 23.53
N LEU A 499 22.75 10.38 22.52
CA LEU A 499 22.82 9.89 21.13
C LEU A 499 23.76 8.69 20.99
N LYS A 500 24.94 8.75 21.60
CA LYS A 500 25.90 7.65 21.58
C LYS A 500 25.33 6.40 22.25
N GLY A 501 24.64 6.56 23.38
CA GLY A 501 24.02 5.44 24.09
C GLY A 501 22.87 4.81 23.32
N LEU A 502 22.03 5.60 22.66
CA LEU A 502 20.99 5.10 21.76
C LEU A 502 21.58 4.32 20.59
N TYR A 503 22.68 4.81 20.03
CA TYR A 503 23.38 4.15 18.95
C TYR A 503 23.94 2.79 19.41
N PHE A 504 24.59 2.76 20.57
CA PHE A 504 25.10 1.54 21.20
C PHE A 504 24.00 0.51 21.48
N ILE A 505 22.88 0.94 22.09
CA ILE A 505 21.76 0.06 22.43
C ILE A 505 21.15 -0.57 21.17
N GLY A 506 21.03 0.18 20.07
CA GLY A 506 20.54 -0.36 18.80
C GLY A 506 21.38 -1.55 18.31
N TYR A 507 22.71 -1.42 18.31
CA TYR A 507 23.61 -2.49 17.91
C TYR A 507 23.58 -3.67 18.88
N LEU A 508 23.57 -3.39 20.19
CA LEU A 508 23.56 -4.42 21.21
C LEU A 508 22.30 -5.28 21.14
N LEU A 509 21.11 -4.66 21.11
CA LEU A 509 19.84 -5.37 21.05
C LEU A 509 19.70 -6.17 19.76
N PHE A 510 20.18 -5.64 18.64
CA PHE A 510 20.17 -6.35 17.36
C PHE A 510 21.15 -7.54 17.35
N GLY A 511 22.39 -7.33 17.81
CA GLY A 511 23.38 -8.40 17.90
C GLY A 511 22.91 -9.54 18.80
N LEU A 512 22.39 -9.22 19.99
CA LEU A 512 21.87 -10.22 20.93
C LEU A 512 20.62 -10.93 20.38
N SER A 513 19.69 -10.20 19.77
CA SER A 513 18.45 -10.81 19.23
C SER A 513 18.74 -11.75 18.08
N THR A 514 19.54 -11.33 17.09
CA THR A 514 19.95 -12.19 15.97
C THR A 514 20.76 -13.41 16.44
N GLY A 515 21.63 -13.23 17.44
CA GLY A 515 22.39 -14.33 18.05
C GLY A 515 21.49 -15.34 18.78
N LEU A 516 20.52 -14.86 19.56
CA LEU A 516 19.56 -15.72 20.28
C LEU A 516 18.65 -16.49 19.32
N ILE A 517 18.21 -15.86 18.22
CA ILE A 517 17.44 -16.52 17.16
C ILE A 517 18.26 -17.65 16.54
N GLY A 518 19.55 -17.42 16.27
CA GLY A 518 20.44 -18.43 15.72
C GLY A 518 20.68 -19.62 16.67
N LEU A 519 20.76 -19.37 17.98
CA LEU A 519 20.98 -20.40 18.99
C LEU A 519 19.71 -21.21 19.31
N PHE A 520 18.55 -20.56 19.27
CA PHE A 520 17.26 -21.16 19.64
C PHE A 520 16.20 -20.89 18.56
N PRO A 521 16.25 -21.59 17.41
CA PRO A 521 15.34 -21.36 16.29
C PRO A 521 13.94 -21.89 16.58
N ASN A 522 13.16 -21.09 17.31
CA ASN A 522 11.75 -21.35 17.62
C ASN A 522 10.87 -20.26 17.01
N VAL A 523 9.74 -20.63 16.39
CA VAL A 523 8.83 -19.71 15.69
C VAL A 523 8.40 -18.52 16.57
N PHE A 524 7.90 -18.79 17.77
CA PHE A 524 7.36 -17.75 18.66
C PHE A 524 8.48 -16.85 19.20
N SER A 525 9.61 -17.45 19.57
CA SER A 525 10.78 -16.68 20.03
C SER A 525 11.36 -15.81 18.91
N THR A 526 11.44 -16.34 17.69
CA THR A 526 11.97 -15.63 16.53
C THR A 526 11.09 -14.43 16.18
N LEU A 527 9.77 -14.62 16.10
CA LEU A 527 8.83 -13.53 15.82
C LEU A 527 8.85 -12.44 16.91
N ALA A 528 8.96 -12.82 18.19
CA ALA A 528 9.07 -11.85 19.28
C ALA A 528 10.37 -11.05 19.18
N LEU A 529 11.49 -11.71 18.88
CA LEU A 529 12.80 -11.08 18.75
C LEU A 529 12.93 -10.21 17.48
N CYS A 530 12.09 -10.41 16.45
CA CYS A 530 11.99 -9.48 15.31
C CYS A 530 11.63 -8.05 15.70
N SER A 531 10.97 -7.84 16.85
CA SER A 531 10.71 -6.49 17.37
C SER A 531 12.02 -5.73 17.65
N LEU A 532 13.09 -6.42 18.06
CA LEU A 532 14.39 -5.81 18.32
C LEU A 532 15.14 -5.44 17.03
N PHE A 533 14.75 -6.01 15.88
CA PHE A 533 15.26 -5.56 14.58
C PHE A 533 14.79 -4.14 14.26
N GLY A 534 13.56 -3.80 14.67
CA GLY A 534 12.98 -2.49 14.43
C GLY A 534 13.73 -1.39 15.16
N VAL A 535 14.25 -1.69 16.35
CA VAL A 535 15.10 -0.79 17.13
C VAL A 535 16.35 -0.41 16.33
N MET A 536 17.05 -1.39 15.76
CA MET A 536 18.23 -1.15 14.93
C MET A 536 17.90 -0.39 13.65
N SER A 537 16.84 -0.79 12.94
CA SER A 537 16.36 -0.09 11.74
C SER A 537 16.17 1.40 12.00
N SER A 538 15.37 1.73 13.01
CA SER A 538 15.12 3.13 13.38
C SER A 538 16.38 3.83 13.85
N THR A 539 17.27 3.16 14.60
CA THR A 539 18.54 3.75 15.06
C THR A 539 19.47 4.10 13.90
N LEU A 540 19.59 3.23 12.89
CA LEU A 540 20.42 3.50 11.73
C LEU A 540 19.88 4.67 10.89
N TYR A 541 18.56 4.81 10.75
CA TYR A 541 17.99 5.91 9.98
C TYR A 541 18.03 7.28 10.66
N THR A 542 18.13 7.34 11.99
CA THR A 542 17.97 8.63 12.73
C THR A 542 19.24 9.08 13.45
N VAL A 543 19.86 8.20 14.24
CA VAL A 543 20.88 8.59 15.23
C VAL A 543 22.18 9.09 14.60
N PRO A 544 22.75 8.45 13.55
CA PRO A 544 23.97 8.92 12.89
C PRO A 544 23.84 10.31 12.26
N PHE A 545 22.69 10.62 11.66
CA PHE A 545 22.43 11.94 11.08
C PHE A 545 22.33 13.02 12.18
N HIS A 546 21.73 12.67 13.32
CA HIS A 546 21.67 13.55 14.47
C HIS A 546 23.06 13.77 15.11
N LEU A 547 23.91 12.74 15.15
CA LEU A 547 25.30 12.86 15.61
C LEU A 547 26.13 13.79 14.71
N ILE A 548 25.95 13.71 13.38
CA ILE A 548 26.62 14.64 12.45
C ILE A 548 26.19 16.08 12.69
N ALA A 549 24.89 16.32 12.89
CA ALA A 549 24.36 17.66 13.18
C ALA A 549 24.97 18.24 14.47
N GLU A 550 25.11 17.41 15.51
CA GLU A 550 25.72 17.81 16.77
C GLU A 550 27.23 18.03 16.68
N TYR A 551 27.97 17.17 15.98
CA TYR A 551 29.41 17.36 15.77
C TYR A 551 29.71 18.68 15.06
N HIS A 552 28.91 19.03 14.05
CA HIS A 552 29.04 20.33 13.40
C HIS A 552 28.71 21.50 14.32
N ARG A 553 27.69 21.36 15.19
CA ARG A 553 27.31 22.39 16.17
C ARG A 553 28.43 22.66 17.18
N GLU A 554 29.06 21.62 17.70
CA GLU A 554 30.24 21.76 18.58
C GLU A 554 31.44 22.40 17.86
N GLU A 555 31.73 21.98 16.63
CA GLU A 555 32.84 22.55 15.84
C GLU A 555 32.63 24.04 15.51
N GLU A 556 31.39 24.46 15.24
CA GLU A 556 31.01 25.86 15.07
C GLU A 556 31.22 26.65 16.38
N ASN A 557 30.79 26.09 17.52
CA ASN A 557 30.96 26.71 18.84
C ASN A 557 32.43 26.85 19.26
N LEU A 558 33.28 25.86 18.97
CA LEU A 558 34.71 25.92 19.27
C LEU A 558 35.44 26.95 18.41
N LYS A 559 35.09 27.06 17.12
CA LYS A 559 35.64 28.11 16.24
C LYS A 559 35.25 29.51 16.67
N LEU A 560 34.04 29.68 17.21
CA LEU A 560 33.59 30.94 17.81
C LEU A 560 34.36 31.29 19.10
N GLN A 561 34.84 30.29 19.84
CA GLN A 561 35.62 30.48 21.07
C GLN A 561 37.12 30.76 20.80
N ASP A 562 37.71 30.14 19.78
CA ASP A 562 39.16 30.25 19.49
C ASP A 562 39.55 31.49 18.63
N GLY A 563 38.57 32.31 18.19
CA GLY A 563 38.84 33.59 17.54
C GLY A 563 39.56 33.52 16.18
N GLU A 564 39.61 32.35 15.53
CA GLU A 564 40.19 32.21 14.19
C GLU A 564 39.30 32.85 13.12
N GLN A 565 39.77 33.95 12.53
CA GLN A 565 39.21 34.53 11.31
C GLN A 565 39.55 33.67 10.09
N THR A 566 38.55 33.51 9.23
CA THR A 566 38.40 32.54 8.15
C THR A 566 39.47 32.64 7.05
N GLY A 567 40.38 31.65 7.03
CA GLY A 567 41.26 31.35 5.91
C GLY A 567 40.99 29.95 5.36
N ASP A 568 40.19 29.88 4.28
CA ASP A 568 40.06 28.80 3.29
C ASP A 568 39.67 27.36 3.77
N GLN A 569 38.65 26.79 3.09
CA GLN A 569 38.18 25.38 3.11
C GLN A 569 37.14 24.96 4.18
N GLY A 570 35.95 25.56 4.15
CA GLY A 570 34.79 25.10 4.91
C GLY A 570 34.10 23.86 4.31
N ARG A 571 34.37 22.68 4.86
CA ARG A 571 33.62 21.42 4.61
C ARG A 571 32.13 21.63 4.94
N GLY A 572 31.24 21.52 3.96
CA GLY A 572 29.81 21.75 4.15
C GLY A 572 29.07 20.56 4.79
N LYS A 573 28.08 20.84 5.66
CA LYS A 573 27.22 19.83 6.34
C LYS A 573 26.60 18.82 5.36
N GLY A 574 26.28 19.26 4.14
CA GLY A 574 25.74 18.41 3.07
C GLY A 574 26.69 17.30 2.61
N ILE A 575 28.01 17.54 2.62
CA ILE A 575 29.01 16.53 2.19
C ILE A 575 29.09 15.39 3.20
N ASP A 576 28.92 15.68 4.49
CA ASP A 576 29.02 14.68 5.56
C ASP A 576 27.77 13.81 5.66
N CYS A 577 26.61 14.43 5.50
CA CYS A 577 25.35 13.71 5.31
C CYS A 577 25.38 12.84 4.03
N ALA A 578 25.94 13.34 2.93
CA ALA A 578 26.09 12.57 1.70
C ALA A 578 27.06 11.40 1.88
N ALA A 579 28.22 11.61 2.51
CA ALA A 579 29.20 10.57 2.79
C ALA A 579 28.60 9.45 3.67
N LEU A 580 27.83 9.82 4.70
CA LEU A 580 27.13 8.87 5.55
C LEU A 580 26.08 8.07 4.77
N THR A 581 25.30 8.74 3.92
CA THR A 581 24.30 8.08 3.06
C THR A 581 24.95 7.11 2.07
N CYS A 582 26.12 7.46 1.53
CA CYS A 582 26.90 6.59 0.65
C CYS A 582 27.33 5.29 1.34
N MET A 583 27.45 5.25 2.67
CA MET A 583 27.78 4.01 3.40
C MET A 583 26.68 2.96 3.27
N VAL A 584 25.41 3.36 3.11
CA VAL A 584 24.29 2.44 2.86
C VAL A 584 24.50 1.71 1.53
N GLN A 585 24.81 2.48 0.49
CA GLN A 585 25.02 1.95 -0.86
C GLN A 585 26.31 1.11 -0.92
N LEU A 586 27.36 1.54 -0.22
CA LEU A 586 28.59 0.75 -0.08
C LEU A 586 28.32 -0.58 0.64
N ALA A 587 27.51 -0.59 1.71
CA ALA A 587 27.10 -1.83 2.38
C ALA A 587 26.36 -2.76 1.42
N GLN A 588 25.44 -2.22 0.61
CA GLN A 588 24.72 -2.99 -0.42
C GLN A 588 25.66 -3.58 -1.47
N ILE A 589 26.65 -2.82 -1.93
CA ILE A 589 27.65 -3.28 -2.91
C ILE A 589 28.53 -4.38 -2.29
N ILE A 590 29.05 -4.17 -1.08
CA ILE A 590 29.91 -5.16 -0.38
C ILE A 590 29.13 -6.45 -0.15
N LEU A 591 27.89 -6.35 0.35
CA LEU A 591 27.03 -7.51 0.54
C LEU A 591 26.68 -8.17 -0.78
N GLY A 592 26.38 -7.40 -1.84
CA GLY A 592 26.06 -7.93 -3.16
C GLY A 592 27.21 -8.71 -3.80
N ILE A 593 28.44 -8.18 -3.70
CA ILE A 593 29.66 -8.86 -4.18
C ILE A 593 29.95 -10.10 -3.32
N GLY A 594 29.77 -9.99 -2.00
CA GLY A 594 30.04 -11.07 -1.05
C GLY A 594 28.94 -12.14 -1.00
N LEU A 595 27.74 -11.87 -1.50
CA LEU A 595 26.52 -12.65 -1.26
C LEU A 595 26.67 -14.12 -1.68
N GLY A 596 27.16 -14.35 -2.90
CA GLY A 596 27.31 -15.70 -3.45
C GLY A 596 28.36 -16.52 -2.72
N LEU A 597 29.47 -15.89 -2.31
CA LEU A 597 30.53 -16.54 -1.53
C LEU A 597 30.05 -16.86 -0.11
N LEU A 598 29.33 -15.93 0.51
CA LEU A 598 28.84 -16.05 1.88
C LEU A 598 27.78 -17.15 1.98
N VAL A 599 26.86 -17.23 1.01
CA VAL A 599 25.86 -18.30 0.92
C VAL A 599 26.50 -19.65 0.58
N SER A 600 27.48 -19.71 -0.32
CA SER A 600 28.07 -21.00 -0.73
C SER A 600 28.97 -21.62 0.34
N ILE A 601 29.65 -20.81 1.14
CA ILE A 601 30.54 -21.29 2.22
C ILE A 601 29.75 -21.59 3.49
N ALA A 602 28.77 -20.75 3.83
CA ALA A 602 28.18 -20.74 5.16
C ALA A 602 26.73 -21.24 5.19
N GLY A 603 26.00 -21.21 4.07
CA GLY A 603 24.55 -21.42 4.06
C GLY A 603 23.80 -20.26 4.73
N SER A 604 22.51 -20.10 4.39
CA SER A 604 21.69 -18.96 4.85
C SER A 604 21.52 -18.90 6.37
N ALA A 605 21.58 -20.05 7.04
CA ALA A 605 21.56 -20.17 8.48
C ALA A 605 22.72 -19.44 9.18
N ILE A 606 23.94 -19.60 8.64
CA ILE A 606 25.15 -19.00 9.22
C ILE A 606 25.21 -17.51 8.89
N THR A 607 24.55 -17.06 7.81
CA THR A 607 24.50 -15.63 7.46
C THR A 607 23.80 -14.78 8.52
N VAL A 608 22.69 -15.27 9.11
CA VAL A 608 22.02 -14.57 10.22
C VAL A 608 22.91 -14.49 11.48
N ILE A 609 23.69 -15.54 11.75
CA ILE A 609 24.64 -15.58 12.88
C ILE A 609 25.85 -14.66 12.62
N SER A 610 26.29 -14.56 11.36
CA SER A 610 27.36 -13.63 10.96
C SER A 610 26.92 -12.17 11.12
N ALA A 611 25.64 -11.86 10.87
CA ALA A 611 25.08 -10.53 11.10
C ALA A 611 25.12 -10.15 12.58
N SER A 612 24.85 -11.09 13.48
CA SER A 612 25.01 -10.89 14.93
C SER A 612 26.45 -10.51 15.29
N THR A 613 27.43 -11.22 14.75
CA THR A 613 28.85 -10.98 15.02
C THR A 613 29.28 -9.59 14.53
N VAL A 614 28.89 -9.22 13.30
CA VAL A 614 29.19 -7.90 12.73
C VAL A 614 28.53 -6.78 13.54
N ALA A 615 27.29 -6.98 14.00
CA ALA A 615 26.61 -6.03 14.86
C ALA A 615 27.27 -5.89 16.24
N LEU A 616 27.75 -6.97 16.85
CA LEU A 616 28.46 -6.90 18.13
C LEU A 616 29.84 -6.24 17.99
N ILE A 617 30.55 -6.48 16.89
CA ILE A 617 31.77 -5.75 16.55
C ILE A 617 31.46 -4.25 16.37
N GLY A 618 30.39 -3.93 15.64
CA GLY A 618 29.89 -2.57 15.48
C GLY A 618 29.52 -1.92 16.83
N CYS A 619 28.92 -2.68 17.75
CA CYS A 619 28.59 -2.26 19.10
C CYS A 619 29.84 -1.85 19.89
N CYS A 620 30.87 -2.70 19.92
CA CYS A 620 32.16 -2.38 20.53
C CYS A 620 32.79 -1.15 19.86
N PHE A 621 32.73 -1.07 18.54
CA PHE A 621 33.26 0.07 17.79
C PHE A 621 32.55 1.39 18.14
N VAL A 622 31.22 1.38 18.30
CA VAL A 622 30.46 2.55 18.79
C VAL A 622 30.90 2.94 20.19
N ALA A 623 31.09 1.97 21.08
CA ALA A 623 31.50 2.24 22.45
C ALA A 623 32.86 2.95 22.52
N PHE A 624 33.86 2.49 21.75
CA PHE A 624 35.23 2.99 21.82
C PHE A 624 35.55 4.15 20.87
N CYS A 625 34.95 4.19 19.68
CA CYS A 625 35.39 5.10 18.60
C CYS A 625 34.40 6.23 18.30
N VAL A 626 33.11 6.08 18.60
CA VAL A 626 32.14 7.17 18.43
C VAL A 626 32.29 8.15 19.59
N ARG A 627 32.49 9.43 19.26
CA ARG A 627 32.70 10.51 20.23
C ARG A 627 31.39 10.79 20.97
N TYR A 628 31.50 10.98 22.29
CA TYR A 628 30.39 11.43 23.12
C TYR A 628 30.11 12.91 22.83
N VAL A 629 28.84 13.27 22.72
CA VAL A 629 28.36 14.66 22.62
C VAL A 629 27.56 14.88 23.89
N ASP A 630 27.94 15.88 24.69
CA ASP A 630 27.26 16.27 25.93
C ASP A 630 26.03 17.15 25.65
#